data_AF-A0A1V9ZNG2-F1
#
_entry.id   AF-A0A1V9ZNG2-F1
#
_cell.length_a   1.000
_cell.length_b   1.000
_cell.length_c   1.000
_cell.angle_alpha   90.00
_cell.angle_beta   90.00
_cell.angle_gamma   90.00
#
_symmetry.space_group_name_H-M   'P 1'
#
loop_
_entity.id
_entity.type
_entity.pdbx_description
1 polymer ?
#
loop_
_entity_poly.entity_id
_entity_poly.type
_entity_poly.pdbx_seq_one_letter_code
_entity_poly.pdbx_strand_id
1 'polypeptide(L)'
;MSPMVNETIVWSDMLSTEQQLVLILLPSLSFLIIITLLRCIWKTQSSKPTFSLPLAVSLPSYGSTSSSMYLCQEGDVAGDYARSWRRSFDFVFFLVMLAYLIVLLSLTVWLEPMYLVMPWFWMWQIPQVCIMMLVSLVGGLICRSCCAVNTKGYIITNKASTFKVNYTRKLQHFAAFTVPLLFNSYDNSLLALAWGDFYILLCFLLLIKPFRESSKFLMLQFNSFDRPEDRPHTLKWIVAGNIAPGMLLIIFFQCLIESDLVYLIIFITAIGDGLAEPIGIRYGQHKYETHGCFSARLYVRSWEGSACIFLTAMALPAMQYADFDNFNQVVAAMLILPPTMAYAEAVAPHTIDTPILMSTCGMVLYLIQFYI
;
A
#
# COMPACT_ATOMS: atom_id res chain seq x y z
N MET A 1 -36.47 23.49 -32.52
CA MET A 1 -35.76 24.43 -31.63
C MET A 1 -35.26 23.60 -30.45
N SER A 2 -34.11 22.94 -30.66
CA SER A 2 -33.45 22.14 -29.63
C SER A 2 -32.83 23.09 -28.61
N PRO A 3 -32.89 22.81 -27.30
CA PRO A 3 -32.15 23.60 -26.33
C PRO A 3 -30.67 23.41 -26.61
N MET A 4 -29.95 24.51 -26.85
CA MET A 4 -28.49 24.51 -26.84
C MET A 4 -28.06 24.09 -25.43
N VAL A 5 -27.43 22.92 -25.34
CA VAL A 5 -26.66 22.54 -24.16
C VAL A 5 -25.54 23.58 -24.06
N ASN A 6 -25.63 24.47 -23.07
CA ASN A 6 -24.47 25.28 -22.68
C ASN A 6 -23.42 24.28 -22.19
N GLU A 7 -22.45 23.94 -23.03
CA GLU A 7 -21.22 23.31 -22.57
C GLU A 7 -20.58 24.27 -21.58
N THR A 8 -20.64 23.92 -20.29
CA THR A 8 -19.91 24.62 -19.24
C THR A 8 -18.43 24.49 -19.57
N ILE A 9 -17.80 25.59 -19.98
CA ILE A 9 -16.38 25.63 -20.31
C ILE A 9 -15.59 25.21 -19.07
N VAL A 10 -14.94 24.04 -19.14
CA VAL A 10 -14.09 23.53 -18.06
C VAL A 10 -12.73 24.21 -18.17
N TRP A 11 -12.17 24.69 -17.06
CA TRP A 11 -10.90 25.42 -17.06
C TRP A 11 -9.72 24.56 -17.58
N SER A 12 -9.81 23.23 -17.42
CA SER A 12 -8.84 22.26 -17.92
C SER A 12 -8.61 22.37 -19.42
N ASP A 13 -9.66 22.73 -20.17
CA ASP A 13 -9.63 22.83 -21.64
C ASP A 13 -9.06 24.18 -22.11
N MET A 14 -8.92 25.15 -21.19
CA MET A 14 -8.40 26.50 -21.44
C MET A 14 -7.06 26.75 -20.75
N LEU A 15 -6.21 25.73 -20.66
CA LEU A 15 -4.86 25.86 -20.11
C LEU A 15 -4.01 26.85 -20.92
N SER A 16 -3.48 27.87 -20.25
CA SER A 16 -2.48 28.75 -20.87
C SER A 16 -1.16 28.02 -21.10
N THR A 17 -0.37 28.48 -22.06
CA THR A 17 0.96 27.91 -22.33
C THR A 17 1.86 27.93 -21.09
N GLU A 18 1.73 28.97 -20.25
CA GLU A 18 2.46 29.09 -18.99
C GLU A 18 2.04 28.01 -17.99
N GLN A 19 0.74 27.76 -17.84
CA GLN A 19 0.21 26.73 -16.95
C GLN A 19 0.65 25.33 -17.39
N GLN A 20 0.63 25.04 -18.70
CA GLN A 20 1.14 23.77 -19.24
C GLN A 20 2.63 23.58 -18.96
N LEU A 21 3.43 24.65 -19.10
CA LEU A 21 4.85 24.62 -18.77
C LEU A 21 5.06 24.33 -17.29
N VAL A 22 4.26 24.91 -16.38
CA VAL A 22 4.36 24.62 -14.94
C VAL A 22 4.09 23.14 -14.65
N LEU A 23 3.04 22.56 -15.23
CA LEU A 23 2.69 21.14 -15.02
C LEU A 23 3.82 20.19 -15.45
N ILE A 24 4.59 20.52 -16.49
CA ILE A 24 5.67 19.67 -17.01
C ILE A 24 7.01 19.97 -16.33
N LEU A 25 7.34 21.25 -16.18
CA LEU A 25 8.65 21.68 -15.69
C LEU A 25 8.78 21.44 -14.18
N LEU A 26 7.73 21.63 -13.39
CA LEU A 26 7.83 21.52 -11.94
C LEU A 26 8.21 20.09 -11.47
N PRO A 27 7.60 19.00 -11.99
CA PRO A 27 8.04 17.63 -11.69
C PRO A 27 9.43 17.32 -12.25
N SER A 28 9.71 17.77 -13.49
CA SER A 28 10.98 17.48 -14.17
C SER A 28 12.17 18.14 -13.49
N LEU A 29 12.03 19.41 -13.08
CA LEU A 29 13.05 20.14 -12.33
C LEU A 29 13.24 19.54 -10.94
N SER A 30 12.15 19.18 -10.25
CA SER A 30 12.22 18.52 -8.95
C SER A 30 13.01 17.20 -9.02
N PHE A 31 12.77 16.40 -10.07
CA PHE A 31 13.54 15.18 -10.34
C PHE A 31 15.03 15.45 -10.53
N LEU A 32 15.40 16.44 -11.36
CA LEU A 32 16.81 16.80 -11.61
C LEU A 32 17.50 17.32 -10.34
N ILE A 33 16.80 18.13 -9.55
CA ILE A 33 17.28 18.65 -8.27
C ILE A 33 17.53 17.51 -7.29
N ILE A 34 16.56 16.60 -7.11
CA ILE A 34 16.68 15.45 -6.21
C ILE A 34 17.86 14.56 -6.63
N ILE A 35 18.00 14.25 -7.91
CA ILE A 35 19.13 13.44 -8.39
C ILE A 35 20.45 14.13 -8.11
N THR A 36 20.54 15.44 -8.36
CA THR A 36 21.77 16.21 -8.15
C THR A 36 22.11 16.28 -6.66
N LEU A 37 21.11 16.47 -5.80
CA LEU A 37 21.27 16.45 -4.35
C LEU A 37 21.76 15.09 -3.86
N LEU A 38 21.10 14.00 -4.24
CA LEU A 38 21.43 12.64 -3.78
C LEU A 38 22.69 12.04 -4.41
N ARG A 39 23.10 12.47 -5.62
CA ARG A 39 24.26 11.90 -6.33
C ARG A 39 25.50 12.77 -6.27
N CYS A 40 25.34 14.10 -6.30
CA CYS A 40 26.47 15.02 -6.41
C CYS A 40 26.81 15.70 -5.09
N ILE A 41 25.80 16.15 -4.34
CA ILE A 41 26.01 16.98 -3.14
C ILE A 41 26.14 16.11 -1.89
N TRP A 42 25.13 15.28 -1.61
CA TRP A 42 25.15 14.32 -0.52
C TRP A 42 25.69 13.00 -1.03
N LYS A 43 27.02 12.88 -1.11
CA LYS A 43 27.65 11.59 -1.40
C LYS A 43 27.77 10.79 -0.11
N THR A 44 27.20 9.59 -0.08
CA THR A 44 27.45 8.68 1.04
C THR A 44 28.91 8.24 1.08
N GLN A 45 29.50 8.19 2.28
CA GLN A 45 30.70 7.40 2.49
C GLN A 45 30.34 5.92 2.28
N SER A 46 30.84 5.34 1.19
CA SER A 46 30.68 3.93 0.87
C SER A 46 31.46 3.08 1.88
N SER A 47 30.90 2.84 3.06
CA SER A 47 31.30 1.69 3.86
C SER A 47 30.41 0.53 3.42
N LYS A 48 30.94 -0.36 2.57
CA LYS A 48 30.41 -1.72 2.45
C LYS A 48 30.25 -2.25 3.88
N PRO A 49 29.05 -2.72 4.31
CA PRO A 49 28.92 -3.29 5.64
C PRO A 49 29.83 -4.51 5.72
N THR A 50 30.97 -4.35 6.40
CA THR A 50 31.89 -5.44 6.67
C THR A 50 31.40 -6.09 7.95
N PHE A 51 30.48 -7.04 7.84
CA PHE A 51 30.01 -7.80 8.99
C PHE A 51 29.98 -9.29 8.65
N SER A 52 31.08 -9.95 9.01
CA SER A 52 31.11 -11.37 9.32
C SER A 52 30.53 -11.56 10.72
N LEU A 53 29.54 -12.45 10.90
CA LEU A 53 29.16 -13.04 12.20
C LEU A 53 28.35 -14.33 11.93
N PRO A 54 28.32 -15.27 12.89
CA PRO A 54 28.35 -16.72 12.64
C PRO A 54 27.04 -17.31 12.18
N LEU A 55 27.14 -18.52 11.63
CA LEU A 55 26.02 -19.41 11.31
C LEU A 55 24.98 -19.43 12.44
N ALA A 56 23.72 -19.34 12.03
CA ALA A 56 22.51 -19.33 12.85
C ALA A 56 22.63 -20.10 14.17
N VAL A 57 22.62 -19.38 15.30
CA VAL A 57 22.33 -19.95 16.62
C VAL A 57 21.12 -19.20 17.19
N SER A 58 20.04 -19.95 17.38
CA SER A 58 18.76 -19.60 18.02
C SER A 58 18.00 -18.38 17.47
N LEU A 59 16.94 -18.64 16.70
CA LEU A 59 15.88 -17.68 16.40
C LEU A 59 15.29 -17.14 17.71
N PRO A 60 15.27 -15.80 17.94
CA PRO A 60 14.63 -15.25 19.12
C PRO A 60 13.13 -15.54 19.07
N SER A 61 12.63 -16.24 20.09
CA SER A 61 11.21 -16.47 20.28
C SER A 61 10.54 -15.15 20.64
N TYR A 62 9.44 -14.81 19.97
CA TYR A 62 8.65 -13.61 20.25
C TYR A 62 8.19 -13.61 21.71
N GLY A 63 8.84 -12.80 22.55
CA GLY A 63 8.60 -12.73 23.99
C GLY A 63 9.84 -12.88 24.88
N SER A 64 11.05 -13.12 24.35
CA SER A 64 12.25 -12.94 25.17
C SER A 64 12.47 -11.45 25.43
N THR A 65 12.25 -11.03 26.67
CA THR A 65 12.59 -9.72 27.23
C THR A 65 14.11 -9.52 27.21
N SER A 66 14.68 -9.30 26.03
CA SER A 66 15.93 -8.56 25.88
C SER A 66 15.53 -7.13 25.56
N SER A 67 15.55 -6.29 26.59
CA SER A 67 15.34 -4.84 26.57
C SER A 67 16.47 -4.08 25.83
N SER A 68 16.93 -4.63 24.71
CA SER A 68 17.89 -4.02 23.80
C SER A 68 17.16 -3.66 22.51
N MET A 69 17.20 -2.39 22.10
CA MET A 69 16.77 -1.98 20.76
C MET A 69 17.49 -2.85 19.73
N TYR A 70 16.73 -3.61 18.96
CA TYR A 70 17.27 -4.45 17.89
C TYR A 70 16.91 -3.81 16.55
N LEU A 71 17.94 -3.48 15.77
CA LEU A 71 17.79 -2.99 14.41
C LEU A 71 17.40 -4.16 13.50
N CYS A 72 16.16 -4.16 13.03
CA CYS A 72 15.61 -5.14 12.11
C CYS A 72 15.92 -4.72 10.67
N GLN A 73 16.69 -5.53 9.95
CA GLN A 73 17.01 -5.27 8.54
C GLN A 73 16.21 -6.18 7.61
N GLU A 74 16.16 -5.81 6.33
CA GLU A 74 15.37 -6.50 5.31
C GLU A 74 15.82 -7.96 5.11
N GLY A 75 14.90 -8.90 5.32
CA GLY A 75 15.17 -10.34 5.24
C GLY A 75 15.74 -10.96 6.51
N ASP A 76 15.77 -10.25 7.64
CA ASP A 76 16.04 -10.84 8.95
C ASP A 76 14.81 -11.61 9.44
N VAL A 77 14.98 -12.88 9.84
CA VAL A 77 13.86 -13.72 10.31
C VAL A 77 13.48 -13.36 11.74
N ALA A 78 12.25 -12.86 11.92
CA ALA A 78 11.76 -12.38 13.22
C ALA A 78 11.12 -13.45 14.12
N GLY A 79 10.74 -14.61 13.58
CA GLY A 79 10.10 -15.69 14.33
C GLY A 79 9.47 -16.77 13.43
N ASP A 80 8.80 -17.75 14.06
CA ASP A 80 8.24 -18.93 13.40
C ASP A 80 6.72 -19.10 13.62
N TYR A 81 6.03 -19.72 12.66
CA TYR A 81 4.60 -20.01 12.69
C TYR A 81 4.20 -21.19 13.60
N ALA A 82 4.91 -21.43 14.70
CA ALA A 82 4.69 -22.60 15.56
C ALA A 82 3.35 -22.57 16.32
N ARG A 83 2.82 -21.38 16.65
CA ARG A 83 1.60 -21.23 17.45
C ARG A 83 0.33 -21.73 16.74
N SER A 84 -0.66 -22.18 17.52
CA SER A 84 -1.97 -22.59 16.99
C SER A 84 -2.75 -21.38 16.45
N TRP A 85 -3.47 -21.58 15.35
CA TRP A 85 -4.24 -20.52 14.68
C TRP A 85 -5.38 -19.95 15.54
N ARG A 86 -5.95 -20.75 16.45
CA ARG A 86 -7.00 -20.31 17.40
C ARG A 86 -6.52 -19.26 18.41
N ARG A 87 -5.20 -19.13 18.58
CA ARG A 87 -4.56 -18.15 19.47
C ARG A 87 -3.72 -17.14 18.68
N SER A 88 -3.92 -17.04 17.36
CA SER A 88 -3.28 -16.05 16.50
C SER A 88 -4.31 -15.08 15.92
N PHE A 89 -3.80 -14.06 15.23
CA PHE A 89 -4.62 -13.09 14.51
C PHE A 89 -5.56 -13.75 13.50
N ASP A 90 -5.17 -14.88 12.91
CA ASP A 90 -5.95 -15.66 11.95
C ASP A 90 -7.39 -15.95 12.42
N PHE A 91 -7.56 -16.35 13.69
CA PHE A 91 -8.89 -16.61 14.25
C PHE A 91 -9.68 -15.32 14.51
N VAL A 92 -9.00 -14.27 14.98
CA VAL A 92 -9.61 -12.95 15.17
C VAL A 92 -10.09 -12.39 13.83
N PHE A 93 -9.26 -12.50 12.79
CA PHE A 93 -9.57 -12.04 11.44
C PHE A 93 -10.78 -12.78 10.87
N PHE A 94 -10.87 -14.09 11.07
CA PHE A 94 -12.06 -14.86 10.68
C PHE A 94 -13.33 -14.35 11.36
N LEU A 95 -13.31 -14.09 12.68
CA LEU A 95 -14.46 -13.54 13.39
C LEU A 95 -14.83 -12.14 12.91
N VAL A 96 -13.84 -11.28 12.65
CA VAL A 96 -14.05 -9.93 12.10
C VAL A 96 -14.69 -10.00 10.72
N MET A 97 -14.25 -10.91 9.85
CA MET A 97 -14.85 -11.09 8.52
C MET A 97 -16.31 -11.57 8.59
N LEU A 98 -16.65 -12.46 9.54
CA LEU A 98 -18.04 -12.86 9.76
C LEU A 98 -18.90 -11.68 10.23
N ALA A 99 -18.40 -10.88 11.18
CA ALA A 99 -19.08 -9.68 11.63
C ALA A 99 -19.26 -8.67 10.49
N TYR A 100 -18.22 -8.47 9.67
CA TYR A 100 -18.27 -7.55 8.54
C TYR A 100 -19.30 -7.98 7.48
N LEU A 101 -19.37 -9.29 7.19
CA LEU A 101 -20.41 -9.84 6.30
C LEU A 101 -21.82 -9.57 6.82
N ILE A 102 -22.07 -9.78 8.12
CA ILE A 102 -23.39 -9.52 8.72
C ILE A 102 -23.75 -8.04 8.61
N VAL A 103 -22.79 -7.14 8.86
CA VAL A 103 -22.99 -5.70 8.73
C VAL A 103 -23.28 -5.33 7.27
N LEU A 104 -22.51 -5.81 6.30
CA LEU A 104 -22.73 -5.52 4.88
C LEU A 104 -24.07 -6.04 4.39
N LEU A 105 -24.44 -7.28 4.74
CA LEU A 105 -25.76 -7.82 4.38
C LEU A 105 -26.88 -7.00 4.99
N SER A 106 -26.76 -6.59 6.26
CA SER A 106 -27.73 -5.73 6.91
C SER A 106 -27.84 -4.40 6.16
N LEU A 107 -26.74 -3.68 5.97
CA LEU A 107 -26.72 -2.40 5.26
C LEU A 107 -27.28 -2.52 3.84
N THR A 108 -27.02 -3.63 3.15
CA THR A 108 -27.57 -3.89 1.81
C THR A 108 -29.08 -4.04 1.84
N VAL A 109 -29.64 -4.76 2.81
CA VAL A 109 -31.10 -4.88 2.95
C VAL A 109 -31.75 -3.51 3.25
N TRP A 110 -31.09 -2.68 4.06
CA TRP A 110 -31.65 -1.39 4.51
C TRP A 110 -31.48 -0.25 3.52
N LEU A 111 -30.33 -0.14 2.86
CA LEU A 111 -29.98 1.00 2.00
C LEU A 111 -30.26 0.71 0.53
N GLU A 112 -29.80 -0.44 0.02
CA GLU A 112 -29.82 -0.76 -1.41
C GLU A 112 -30.22 -2.24 -1.66
N PRO A 113 -31.47 -2.63 -1.36
CA PRO A 113 -31.90 -4.03 -1.42
C PRO A 113 -31.82 -4.63 -2.82
N MET A 114 -31.76 -3.79 -3.85
CA MET A 114 -31.63 -4.19 -5.25
C MET A 114 -30.35 -5.00 -5.51
N TYR A 115 -29.23 -4.70 -4.80
CA TYR A 115 -27.97 -5.43 -4.98
C TYR A 115 -28.08 -6.92 -4.66
N LEU A 116 -29.00 -7.32 -3.76
CA LEU A 116 -29.21 -8.73 -3.42
C LEU A 116 -29.79 -9.54 -4.58
N VAL A 117 -30.58 -8.90 -5.44
CA VAL A 117 -31.30 -9.56 -6.53
C VAL A 117 -30.57 -9.41 -7.86
N MET A 118 -29.74 -8.38 -8.02
CA MET A 118 -29.02 -8.08 -9.26
C MET A 118 -27.82 -9.03 -9.46
N PRO A 119 -27.88 -10.01 -10.40
CA PRO A 119 -26.78 -10.95 -10.60
C PRO A 119 -25.53 -10.26 -11.15
N TRP A 120 -25.74 -9.17 -11.91
CA TRP A 120 -24.66 -8.38 -12.50
C TRP A 120 -23.73 -7.79 -11.44
N PHE A 121 -24.28 -7.30 -10.33
CA PHE A 121 -23.51 -6.77 -9.21
C PHE A 121 -22.53 -7.81 -8.65
N TRP A 122 -23.00 -9.04 -8.41
CA TRP A 122 -22.17 -10.13 -7.89
C TRP A 122 -21.15 -10.64 -8.91
N MET A 123 -21.50 -10.63 -10.20
CA MET A 123 -20.55 -11.01 -11.26
C MET A 123 -19.40 -10.01 -11.39
N TRP A 124 -19.59 -8.73 -11.09
CA TRP A 124 -18.50 -7.74 -11.07
C TRP A 124 -17.48 -7.96 -9.95
N GLN A 125 -17.83 -8.71 -8.90
CA GLN A 125 -16.90 -9.08 -7.84
C GLN A 125 -15.92 -10.18 -8.28
N ILE A 126 -16.31 -10.99 -9.28
CA ILE A 126 -15.49 -12.12 -9.75
C ILE A 126 -14.17 -11.63 -10.39
N PRO A 127 -14.16 -10.68 -11.34
CA PRO A 127 -12.92 -10.11 -11.86
C PRO A 127 -11.97 -9.60 -10.77
N GLN A 128 -12.50 -8.94 -9.74
CA GLN A 128 -11.70 -8.40 -8.65
C GLN A 128 -10.94 -9.51 -7.91
N VAL A 129 -11.65 -10.56 -7.50
CA VAL A 129 -11.05 -11.75 -6.87
C VAL A 129 -10.06 -12.43 -7.81
N CYS A 130 -10.43 -12.62 -9.08
CA CYS A 130 -9.56 -13.27 -10.07
C CYS A 130 -8.23 -12.53 -10.25
N ILE A 131 -8.25 -11.20 -10.37
CA ILE A 131 -7.04 -10.39 -10.51
C ILE A 131 -6.18 -10.46 -9.25
N MET A 132 -6.79 -10.34 -8.06
CA MET A 132 -6.05 -10.46 -6.80
C MET A 132 -5.39 -11.83 -6.61
N MET A 133 -6.10 -12.89 -7.00
CA MET A 133 -5.60 -14.26 -6.93
C MET A 133 -4.50 -14.50 -7.98
N LEU A 134 -4.58 -13.87 -9.15
CA LEU A 134 -3.56 -13.92 -10.18
C LEU A 134 -2.28 -13.19 -9.76
N VAL A 135 -2.39 -11.96 -9.24
CA VAL A 135 -1.23 -11.17 -8.79
C VAL A 135 -0.49 -11.91 -7.67
N SER A 136 -1.21 -12.44 -6.69
CA SER A 136 -0.63 -13.23 -5.59
C SER A 136 0.00 -14.54 -6.07
N LEU A 137 -0.60 -15.20 -7.06
CA LEU A 137 -0.04 -16.41 -7.66
C LEU A 137 1.27 -16.11 -8.39
N VAL A 138 1.29 -15.07 -9.23
CA VAL A 138 2.49 -14.64 -9.96
C VAL A 138 3.60 -14.25 -8.98
N GLY A 139 3.28 -13.46 -7.95
CA GLY A 139 4.22 -13.12 -6.89
C GLY A 139 4.76 -14.35 -6.16
N GLY A 140 3.89 -15.33 -5.90
CA GLY A 140 4.26 -16.59 -5.27
C GLY A 140 5.19 -17.45 -6.13
N LEU A 141 4.92 -17.53 -7.43
CA LEU A 141 5.76 -18.23 -8.40
C LEU A 141 7.16 -17.60 -8.50
N ILE A 142 7.24 -16.26 -8.54
CA ILE A 142 8.51 -15.53 -8.54
C ILE A 142 9.27 -15.82 -7.23
N CYS A 143 8.60 -15.77 -6.09
CA CYS A 143 9.24 -16.10 -4.82
C CYS A 143 9.78 -17.53 -4.79
N ARG A 144 9.05 -18.50 -5.36
CA ARG A 144 9.44 -19.90 -5.35
C ARG A 144 10.54 -20.23 -6.36
N SER A 145 10.65 -19.47 -7.44
CA SER A 145 11.78 -19.61 -8.37
C SER A 145 13.07 -19.00 -7.80
N CYS A 146 12.95 -17.97 -6.96
CA CYS A 146 14.10 -17.26 -6.39
C CYS A 146 14.52 -17.72 -4.98
N CYS A 147 13.68 -18.46 -4.24
CA CYS A 147 13.95 -18.79 -2.84
C CYS A 147 13.64 -20.26 -2.51
N ALA A 148 14.43 -20.84 -1.59
CA ALA A 148 14.18 -22.17 -1.06
C ALA A 148 12.95 -22.17 -0.13
N VAL A 149 12.31 -23.33 0.05
CA VAL A 149 11.15 -23.50 0.92
C VAL A 149 11.40 -24.58 1.97
N ASN A 150 10.80 -24.42 3.14
CA ASN A 150 10.86 -25.43 4.21
C ASN A 150 9.89 -26.60 3.94
N THR A 151 9.90 -27.61 4.82
CA THR A 151 9.03 -28.81 4.71
C THR A 151 7.53 -28.48 4.73
N LYS A 152 7.14 -27.35 5.32
CA LYS A 152 5.77 -26.85 5.36
C LYS A 152 5.42 -25.92 4.19
N GLY A 153 6.39 -25.60 3.32
CA GLY A 153 6.20 -24.76 2.14
C GLY A 153 6.49 -23.26 2.31
N TYR A 154 6.85 -22.80 3.51
CA TYR A 154 7.22 -21.40 3.77
C TYR A 154 8.60 -21.08 3.21
N ILE A 155 8.80 -19.85 2.74
CA ILE A 155 10.08 -19.42 2.18
C ILE A 155 11.18 -19.38 3.25
N ILE A 156 12.38 -19.80 2.88
CA ILE A 156 13.62 -19.61 3.63
C ILE A 156 14.43 -18.54 2.89
N THR A 157 14.47 -17.33 3.44
CA THR A 157 15.32 -16.24 2.97
C THR A 157 16.21 -15.76 4.10
N ASN A 158 17.39 -15.26 3.72
CA ASN A 158 18.37 -14.68 4.63
C ASN A 158 18.68 -13.26 4.17
N LYS A 159 19.33 -12.47 5.01
CA LYS A 159 19.83 -11.13 4.65
C LYS A 159 20.65 -11.08 3.36
N ALA A 160 21.43 -12.13 3.08
CA ALA A 160 22.25 -12.26 1.87
C ALA A 160 21.49 -12.74 0.61
N SER A 161 20.18 -13.02 0.69
CA SER A 161 19.42 -13.42 -0.49
C SER A 161 19.33 -12.28 -1.50
N THR A 162 19.62 -12.59 -2.76
CA THR A 162 19.54 -11.63 -3.88
C THR A 162 18.11 -11.15 -4.11
N PHE A 163 17.14 -12.03 -3.87
CA PHE A 163 15.72 -11.71 -3.94
C PHE A 163 15.14 -11.44 -2.55
N LYS A 164 14.31 -10.41 -2.45
CA LYS A 164 13.59 -10.01 -1.24
C LYS A 164 12.09 -10.12 -1.49
N VAL A 165 11.37 -10.81 -0.60
CA VAL A 165 9.90 -10.99 -0.68
C VAL A 165 9.16 -9.65 -0.59
N ASN A 166 9.85 -8.61 -0.12
CA ASN A 166 9.41 -7.23 -0.05
C ASN A 166 8.85 -6.73 -1.39
N TYR A 167 9.46 -7.09 -2.51
CA TYR A 167 9.03 -6.70 -3.86
C TYR A 167 7.65 -7.26 -4.21
N THR A 168 7.44 -8.57 -4.06
CA THR A 168 6.17 -9.23 -4.43
C THR A 168 5.03 -8.84 -3.52
N ARG A 169 5.32 -8.55 -2.25
CA ARG A 169 4.32 -8.03 -1.33
C ARG A 169 3.80 -6.65 -1.77
N LYS A 170 4.66 -5.75 -2.23
CA LYS A 170 4.24 -4.42 -2.68
C LYS A 170 3.39 -4.47 -3.96
N LEU A 171 3.62 -5.45 -4.85
CA LEU A 171 2.73 -5.68 -5.99
C LEU A 171 1.29 -6.04 -5.56
N GLN A 172 1.14 -6.88 -4.54
CA GLN A 172 -0.19 -7.18 -4.01
C GLN A 172 -0.82 -5.99 -3.30
N HIS A 173 -0.01 -5.25 -2.54
CA HIS A 173 -0.47 -4.04 -1.88
C HIS A 173 -1.07 -3.06 -2.89
N PHE A 174 -0.36 -2.83 -4.00
CA PHE A 174 -0.83 -2.03 -5.12
C PHE A 174 -2.15 -2.57 -5.72
N ALA A 175 -2.21 -3.88 -5.99
CA ALA A 175 -3.41 -4.51 -6.52
C ALA A 175 -4.62 -4.41 -5.55
N ALA A 176 -4.40 -4.57 -4.25
CA ALA A 176 -5.47 -4.55 -3.24
C ALA A 176 -6.24 -3.24 -3.19
N PHE A 177 -5.59 -2.11 -3.47
CA PHE A 177 -6.25 -0.81 -3.53
C PHE A 177 -6.74 -0.43 -4.93
N THR A 178 -6.02 -0.83 -5.97
CA THR A 178 -6.37 -0.43 -7.34
C THR A 178 -7.55 -1.22 -7.89
N VAL A 179 -7.64 -2.52 -7.56
CA VAL A 179 -8.65 -3.42 -8.13
C VAL A 179 -10.09 -3.05 -7.72
N PRO A 180 -10.43 -2.81 -6.44
CA PRO A 180 -11.79 -2.40 -6.06
C PRO A 180 -12.29 -1.16 -6.81
N LEU A 181 -11.39 -0.23 -7.09
CA LEU A 181 -11.70 1.04 -7.76
C LEU A 181 -11.94 0.85 -9.25
N LEU A 182 -11.06 0.13 -9.94
CA LEU A 182 -11.19 -0.15 -11.38
C LEU A 182 -12.49 -0.89 -11.72
N PHE A 183 -13.01 -1.64 -10.75
CA PHE A 183 -14.22 -2.44 -10.88
C PHE A 183 -15.33 -1.94 -9.95
N ASN A 184 -15.25 -0.70 -9.45
CA ASN A 184 -16.34 -0.13 -8.66
C ASN A 184 -17.59 -0.11 -9.53
N SER A 185 -18.68 -0.63 -8.99
CA SER A 185 -19.89 -0.90 -9.77
C SER A 185 -20.51 0.41 -10.28
N TYR A 186 -21.27 0.28 -11.37
CA TYR A 186 -21.99 1.28 -12.19
C TYR A 186 -22.47 2.61 -11.55
N ASP A 187 -22.62 2.70 -10.22
CA ASP A 187 -23.22 3.84 -9.51
C ASP A 187 -22.30 4.54 -8.48
N ASN A 188 -20.99 4.25 -8.42
CA ASN A 188 -20.05 4.87 -7.44
C ASN A 188 -20.58 4.87 -5.98
N SER A 189 -21.43 3.90 -5.63
CA SER A 189 -22.02 3.81 -4.29
C SER A 189 -20.97 3.40 -3.26
N LEU A 190 -21.01 4.03 -2.09
CA LEU A 190 -20.15 3.70 -0.96
C LEU A 190 -20.32 2.23 -0.52
N LEU A 191 -21.54 1.71 -0.63
CA LEU A 191 -21.84 0.33 -0.27
C LEU A 191 -21.27 -0.66 -1.29
N ALA A 192 -21.29 -0.32 -2.58
CA ALA A 192 -20.67 -1.12 -3.63
C ALA A 192 -19.15 -1.22 -3.44
N LEU A 193 -18.51 -0.10 -3.08
CA LEU A 193 -17.08 -0.07 -2.74
C LEU A 193 -16.77 -0.95 -1.52
N ALA A 194 -17.58 -0.88 -0.46
CA ALA A 194 -17.40 -1.68 0.75
C ALA A 194 -17.55 -3.19 0.48
N TRP A 195 -18.44 -3.59 -0.43
CA TRP A 195 -18.52 -4.97 -0.92
C TRP A 195 -17.27 -5.39 -1.68
N GLY A 196 -16.74 -4.52 -2.56
CA GLY A 196 -15.47 -4.77 -3.24
C GLY A 196 -14.34 -5.03 -2.24
N ASP A 197 -14.18 -4.16 -1.24
CA ASP A 197 -13.20 -4.32 -0.17
C ASP A 197 -13.38 -5.64 0.60
N PHE A 198 -14.62 -6.05 0.87
CA PHE A 198 -14.91 -7.34 1.49
C PHE A 198 -14.40 -8.51 0.65
N TYR A 199 -14.60 -8.49 -0.67
CA TYR A 199 -14.10 -9.55 -1.56
C TYR A 199 -12.58 -9.58 -1.65
N ILE A 200 -11.91 -8.43 -1.59
CA ILE A 200 -10.44 -8.39 -1.48
C ILE A 200 -9.98 -8.99 -0.14
N LEU A 201 -10.62 -8.63 0.97
CA LEU A 201 -10.31 -9.18 2.29
C LEU A 201 -10.63 -10.69 2.37
N LEU A 202 -11.62 -11.17 1.62
CA LEU A 202 -11.91 -12.59 1.49
C LEU A 202 -10.73 -13.35 0.87
N CYS A 203 -10.03 -12.78 -0.12
CA CYS A 203 -8.80 -13.37 -0.65
C CYS A 203 -7.73 -13.53 0.44
N PHE A 204 -7.59 -12.56 1.34
CA PHE A 204 -6.68 -12.69 2.49
C PHE A 204 -7.18 -13.69 3.53
N LEU A 205 -8.50 -13.85 3.69
CA LEU A 205 -9.09 -14.83 4.60
C LEU A 205 -8.76 -16.26 4.16
N LEU A 206 -8.69 -16.54 2.86
CA LEU A 206 -8.24 -17.84 2.35
C LEU A 206 -6.80 -18.18 2.72
N LEU A 207 -5.99 -17.20 3.16
CA LEU A 207 -4.58 -17.37 3.50
C LEU A 207 -4.33 -17.60 5.00
N ILE A 208 -5.39 -17.67 5.82
CA ILE A 208 -5.22 -18.05 7.23
C ILE A 208 -4.61 -19.45 7.34
N LYS A 209 -3.85 -19.67 8.41
CA LYS A 209 -3.06 -20.88 8.64
C LYS A 209 -3.74 -22.21 8.28
N PRO A 210 -4.97 -22.54 8.73
CA PRO A 210 -5.60 -23.82 8.40
C PRO A 210 -5.81 -24.01 6.89
N PHE A 211 -6.23 -22.97 6.17
CA PHE A 211 -6.45 -23.06 4.73
C PHE A 211 -5.14 -23.06 3.94
N ARG A 212 -4.20 -22.15 4.26
CA ARG A 212 -2.93 -22.09 3.53
C ARG A 212 -2.06 -23.33 3.70
N GLU A 213 -2.04 -23.97 4.88
CA GLU A 213 -1.24 -25.19 5.10
C GLU A 213 -1.90 -26.43 4.49
N SER A 214 -3.22 -26.39 4.22
CA SER A 214 -3.94 -27.49 3.57
C SER A 214 -3.76 -27.53 2.04
N SER A 215 -3.47 -26.39 1.41
CA SER A 215 -3.39 -26.26 -0.05
C SER A 215 -2.05 -25.70 -0.51
N LYS A 216 -1.36 -26.43 -1.40
CA LYS A 216 -0.12 -25.95 -2.04
C LYS A 216 -0.32 -24.66 -2.81
N PHE A 217 -1.50 -24.46 -3.39
CA PHE A 217 -1.86 -23.26 -4.13
C PHE A 217 -1.96 -22.03 -3.21
N LEU A 218 -2.64 -22.16 -2.07
CA LEU A 218 -2.77 -21.07 -1.10
C LEU A 218 -1.45 -20.78 -0.37
N MET A 219 -0.65 -21.82 -0.08
CA MET A 219 0.71 -21.63 0.43
C MET A 219 1.60 -20.86 -0.56
N LEU A 220 1.49 -21.18 -1.85
CA LEU A 220 2.23 -20.47 -2.90
C LEU A 220 1.85 -18.98 -2.96
N GLN A 221 0.56 -18.66 -2.85
CA GLN A 221 0.12 -17.26 -2.77
C GLN A 221 0.62 -16.59 -1.48
N PHE A 222 0.53 -17.27 -0.34
CA PHE A 222 1.00 -16.74 0.94
C PHE A 222 2.48 -16.36 0.93
N ASN A 223 3.30 -17.16 0.23
CA ASN A 223 4.72 -16.93 0.04
C ASN A 223 5.01 -15.56 -0.62
N SER A 224 4.10 -15.00 -1.41
CA SER A 224 4.28 -13.66 -1.98
C SER A 224 4.23 -12.53 -0.94
N PHE A 225 3.66 -12.78 0.25
CA PHE A 225 3.48 -11.80 1.34
C PHE A 225 4.43 -11.99 2.51
N ASP A 226 4.98 -13.20 2.66
CA ASP A 226 5.65 -13.68 3.87
C ASP A 226 7.06 -13.11 4.03
N ARG A 227 7.11 -11.83 4.42
CA ARG A 227 8.33 -11.15 4.82
C ARG A 227 8.92 -11.81 6.08
N PRO A 228 10.20 -12.21 6.07
CA PRO A 228 10.88 -12.80 7.23
C PRO A 228 10.77 -11.94 8.50
N GLU A 229 10.88 -10.63 8.35
CA GLU A 229 10.88 -9.64 9.44
C GLU A 229 9.51 -9.48 10.12
N ASP A 230 8.44 -9.86 9.43
CA ASP A 230 7.06 -9.76 9.92
C ASP A 230 6.58 -11.02 10.64
N ARG A 231 7.34 -12.11 10.57
CA ARG A 231 6.95 -13.40 11.15
C ARG A 231 6.87 -13.34 12.69
N PRO A 232 5.90 -14.03 13.30
CA PRO A 232 4.81 -14.84 12.73
C PRO A 232 3.52 -14.04 12.45
N HIS A 233 3.60 -12.71 12.44
CA HIS A 233 2.44 -11.81 12.41
C HIS A 233 2.20 -11.18 11.03
N THR A 234 2.70 -11.78 9.95
CA THR A 234 2.57 -11.29 8.56
C THR A 234 1.13 -10.89 8.20
N LEU A 235 0.14 -11.76 8.43
CA LEU A 235 -1.27 -11.43 8.13
C LEU A 235 -1.81 -10.29 9.00
N LYS A 236 -1.37 -10.20 10.26
CA LYS A 236 -1.78 -9.11 11.17
C LYS A 236 -1.28 -7.78 10.62
N TRP A 237 0.00 -7.70 10.26
CA TRP A 237 0.60 -6.46 9.79
C TRP A 237 0.08 -6.04 8.42
N ILE A 238 -0.08 -6.98 7.48
CA ILE A 238 -0.59 -6.64 6.15
C ILE A 238 -2.08 -6.25 6.18
N VAL A 239 -2.93 -7.01 6.89
CA VAL A 239 -4.37 -6.78 6.88
C VAL A 239 -4.75 -5.70 7.89
N ALA A 240 -4.46 -5.90 9.17
CA ALA A 240 -4.90 -4.98 10.22
C ALA A 240 -4.01 -3.72 10.33
N GLY A 241 -2.75 -3.79 9.89
CA GLY A 241 -1.85 -2.64 9.88
C GLY A 241 -2.05 -1.74 8.66
N ASN A 242 -2.21 -2.34 7.46
CA ASN A 242 -2.22 -1.59 6.20
C ASN A 242 -3.55 -1.64 5.44
N ILE A 243 -3.98 -2.82 4.98
CA ILE A 243 -5.07 -2.93 3.99
C ILE A 243 -6.43 -2.50 4.56
N ALA A 244 -6.85 -3.05 5.70
CA ALA A 244 -8.17 -2.76 6.26
C ALA A 244 -8.29 -1.28 6.73
N PRO A 245 -7.30 -0.70 7.45
CA PRO A 245 -7.33 0.73 7.74
C PRO A 245 -7.32 1.61 6.49
N GLY A 246 -6.53 1.24 5.47
CA GLY A 246 -6.50 1.97 4.20
C GLY A 246 -7.85 1.97 3.48
N MET A 247 -8.52 0.81 3.39
CA MET A 247 -9.86 0.68 2.82
C MET A 247 -10.89 1.56 3.53
N LEU A 248 -10.88 1.55 4.88
CA LEU A 248 -11.74 2.43 5.66
C LEU A 248 -11.47 3.92 5.41
N LEU A 249 -10.20 4.30 5.24
CA LEU A 249 -9.83 5.67 4.89
C LEU A 249 -10.31 6.06 3.49
N ILE A 250 -10.28 5.15 2.51
CA ILE A 250 -10.86 5.42 1.17
C ILE A 250 -12.34 5.72 1.31
N ILE A 251 -13.11 4.84 1.97
CA ILE A 251 -14.55 5.03 2.22
C ILE A 251 -14.80 6.38 2.91
N PHE A 252 -13.99 6.71 3.92
CA PHE A 252 -14.10 7.98 4.64
C PHE A 252 -13.84 9.20 3.74
N PHE A 253 -12.76 9.22 2.96
CA PHE A 253 -12.46 10.35 2.07
C PHE A 253 -13.40 10.43 0.87
N GLN A 254 -13.94 9.30 0.39
CA GLN A 254 -15.02 9.28 -0.62
C GLN A 254 -16.28 10.00 -0.13
N CYS A 255 -16.52 10.01 1.20
CA CYS A 255 -17.63 10.78 1.78
C CYS A 255 -17.32 12.27 1.94
N LEU A 256 -16.05 12.68 1.93
CA LEU A 256 -15.63 14.05 2.22
C LEU A 256 -15.22 14.85 0.98
N ILE A 257 -14.73 14.17 -0.06
CA ILE A 257 -14.21 14.77 -1.28
C ILE A 257 -15.17 14.41 -2.41
N GLU A 258 -15.82 15.41 -3.00
CA GLU A 258 -16.88 15.23 -4.01
C GLU A 258 -16.34 14.91 -5.43
N SER A 259 -15.02 14.77 -5.58
CA SER A 259 -14.31 14.65 -6.86
C SER A 259 -13.49 13.37 -6.98
N ASP A 260 -13.12 13.00 -8.21
CA ASP A 260 -12.19 11.90 -8.54
C ASP A 260 -10.78 12.06 -7.93
N LEU A 261 -10.50 13.16 -7.21
CA LEU A 261 -9.31 13.35 -6.38
C LEU A 261 -9.09 12.27 -5.32
N VAL A 262 -10.12 11.50 -4.91
CA VAL A 262 -9.93 10.36 -4.01
C VAL A 262 -9.02 9.30 -4.64
N TYR A 263 -9.06 9.13 -5.97
CA TYR A 263 -8.14 8.23 -6.68
C TYR A 263 -6.68 8.67 -6.54
N LEU A 264 -6.43 9.97 -6.41
CA LEU A 264 -5.09 10.52 -6.22
C LEU A 264 -4.48 10.09 -4.88
N ILE A 265 -5.30 9.97 -3.81
CA ILE A 265 -4.86 9.40 -2.51
C ILE A 265 -4.31 8.00 -2.71
N ILE A 266 -5.02 7.19 -3.50
CA ILE A 266 -4.70 5.81 -3.75
C ILE A 266 -3.50 5.69 -4.67
N PHE A 267 -3.43 6.47 -5.75
CA PHE A 267 -2.29 6.43 -6.65
C PHE A 267 -1.01 6.91 -6.00
N ILE A 268 -1.04 8.02 -5.24
CA ILE A 268 0.17 8.48 -4.51
C ILE A 268 0.60 7.42 -3.50
N THR A 269 -0.33 6.86 -2.72
CA THR A 269 0.03 5.84 -1.73
C THR A 269 0.49 4.56 -2.42
N ALA A 270 -0.31 3.96 -3.29
CA ALA A 270 -0.05 2.67 -3.91
C ALA A 270 1.17 2.70 -4.85
N ILE A 271 1.38 3.76 -5.64
CA ILE A 271 2.55 3.90 -6.51
C ILE A 271 3.76 4.38 -5.70
N GLY A 272 3.59 5.42 -4.89
CA GLY A 272 4.66 6.00 -4.09
C GLY A 272 5.21 5.00 -3.09
N ASP A 273 4.40 4.55 -2.13
CA ASP A 273 4.79 3.55 -1.12
C ASP A 273 5.07 2.17 -1.74
N GLY A 274 4.38 1.85 -2.84
CA GLY A 274 4.63 0.65 -3.65
C GLY A 274 6.05 0.56 -4.19
N LEU A 275 6.58 1.68 -4.71
CA LEU A 275 7.90 1.78 -5.33
C LEU A 275 9.00 2.22 -4.36
N ALA A 276 8.66 2.97 -3.31
CA ALA A 276 9.61 3.50 -2.33
C ALA A 276 10.46 2.40 -1.71
N GLU A 277 9.82 1.31 -1.26
CA GLU A 277 10.53 0.18 -0.68
C GLU A 277 11.44 -0.50 -1.72
N PRO A 278 10.97 -0.94 -2.91
CA PRO A 278 11.85 -1.50 -3.93
C PRO A 278 13.05 -0.62 -4.33
N ILE A 279 12.81 0.68 -4.50
CA ILE A 279 13.86 1.65 -4.83
C ILE A 279 14.83 1.81 -3.67
N GLY A 280 14.32 1.88 -2.44
CA GLY A 280 15.14 1.96 -1.24
C GLY A 280 16.01 0.72 -1.03
N ILE A 281 15.50 -0.49 -1.31
CA ILE A 281 16.28 -1.73 -1.22
C ILE A 281 17.40 -1.74 -2.27
N ARG A 282 17.07 -1.43 -3.53
CA ARG A 282 18.00 -1.62 -4.66
C ARG A 282 18.97 -0.46 -4.87
N TYR A 283 18.51 0.76 -4.67
CA TYR A 283 19.25 1.99 -4.96
C TYR A 283 19.51 2.85 -3.73
N GLY A 284 18.93 2.51 -2.57
CA GLY A 284 19.04 3.30 -1.36
C GLY A 284 20.45 3.28 -0.75
N GLN A 285 21.16 4.39 -0.83
CA GLN A 285 22.47 4.57 -0.22
C GLN A 285 22.35 5.33 1.10
N HIS A 286 21.41 6.28 1.18
CA HIS A 286 21.19 7.14 2.33
C HIS A 286 20.17 6.52 3.29
N LYS A 287 20.64 5.64 4.16
CA LYS A 287 19.78 4.92 5.11
C LYS A 287 19.50 5.75 6.37
N TYR A 288 18.29 5.67 6.89
CA TYR A 288 17.89 6.23 8.19
C TYR A 288 16.98 5.25 8.93
N GLU A 289 16.83 5.44 10.23
CA GLU A 289 16.09 4.53 11.11
C GLU A 289 14.68 5.07 11.41
N THR A 290 13.72 4.16 11.50
CA THR A 290 12.32 4.44 11.89
C THR A 290 11.84 3.41 12.90
N HIS A 291 10.84 3.76 13.70
CA HIS A 291 10.30 2.88 14.73
C HIS A 291 9.24 1.92 14.18
N GLY A 292 9.18 0.71 14.73
CA GLY A 292 8.05 -0.19 14.51
C GLY A 292 6.80 0.25 15.25
N CYS A 293 5.62 0.06 14.65
CA CYS A 293 4.36 0.34 15.32
C CYS A 293 4.22 -0.51 16.60
N PHE A 294 4.05 0.15 17.75
CA PHE A 294 3.94 -0.49 19.08
C PHE A 294 5.05 -1.51 19.38
N SER A 295 6.26 -1.29 18.85
CA SER A 295 7.41 -2.19 18.98
C SER A 295 8.69 -1.41 19.26
N ALA A 296 9.57 -1.97 20.08
CA ALA A 296 10.91 -1.40 20.35
C ALA A 296 11.92 -1.66 19.21
N ARG A 297 11.48 -2.29 18.11
CA ARG A 297 12.33 -2.57 16.94
C ARG A 297 12.49 -1.33 16.08
N LEU A 298 13.72 -1.12 15.62
CA LEU A 298 14.06 -0.11 14.63
C LEU A 298 14.10 -0.76 13.24
N TYR A 299 13.59 -0.07 12.24
CA TYR A 299 13.59 -0.48 10.84
C TYR A 299 14.40 0.51 10.02
N VAL A 300 14.97 0.04 8.92
CA VAL A 300 15.79 0.87 8.03
C VAL A 300 14.95 1.34 6.84
N ARG A 301 14.96 2.65 6.57
CA ARG A 301 14.41 3.29 5.37
C ARG A 301 15.52 4.03 4.61
N SER A 302 15.20 4.62 3.47
CA SER A 302 16.19 5.38 2.69
C SER A 302 15.64 6.66 2.08
N TRP A 303 16.49 7.68 1.94
CA TRP A 303 16.09 8.95 1.31
C TRP A 303 15.65 8.76 -0.13
N GLU A 304 16.23 7.78 -0.84
CA GLU A 304 15.83 7.43 -2.21
C GLU A 304 14.40 6.89 -2.27
N GLY A 305 13.94 6.18 -1.23
CA GLY A 305 12.55 5.73 -1.10
C GLY A 305 11.61 6.91 -0.87
N SER A 306 11.93 7.78 0.10
CA SER A 306 11.17 9.00 0.39
C SER A 306 11.11 9.95 -0.82
N ALA A 307 12.21 10.05 -1.57
CA ALA A 307 12.29 10.83 -2.80
C ALA A 307 11.39 10.26 -3.92
N CYS A 308 11.21 8.94 -3.99
CA CYS A 308 10.24 8.35 -4.90
C CYS A 308 8.83 8.85 -4.59
N ILE A 309 8.43 8.84 -3.31
CA ILE A 309 7.11 9.29 -2.87
C ILE A 309 6.93 10.77 -3.18
N PHE A 310 7.94 11.59 -2.89
CA PHE A 310 7.95 13.01 -3.24
C PHE A 310 7.66 13.21 -4.73
N LEU A 311 8.36 12.48 -5.61
CA LEU A 311 8.21 12.61 -7.06
C LEU A 311 6.86 12.11 -7.55
N THR A 312 6.36 11.00 -7.00
CA THR A 312 5.02 10.50 -7.30
C THR A 312 3.95 11.51 -6.89
N ALA A 313 4.06 12.10 -5.70
CA ALA A 313 3.16 13.14 -5.21
C ALA A 313 3.29 14.47 -5.96
N MET A 314 4.39 14.68 -6.70
CA MET A 314 4.58 15.85 -7.57
C MET A 314 3.98 15.63 -8.96
N ALA A 315 4.16 14.43 -9.52
CA ALA A 315 3.74 14.09 -10.87
C ALA A 315 2.24 13.78 -10.97
N LEU A 316 1.64 13.08 -10.00
CA LEU A 316 0.25 12.64 -10.11
C LEU A 316 -0.77 13.80 -10.07
N PRO A 317 -0.66 14.83 -9.21
CA PRO A 317 -1.51 16.01 -9.31
C PRO A 317 -1.37 16.73 -10.66
N ALA A 318 -0.16 16.74 -11.24
CA ALA A 318 0.04 17.32 -12.57
C ALA A 318 -0.62 16.50 -13.69
N MET A 319 -0.67 15.18 -13.54
CA MET A 319 -1.34 14.30 -14.50
C MET A 319 -2.87 14.34 -14.37
N GLN A 320 -3.38 14.49 -13.14
CA GLN A 320 -4.80 14.60 -12.82
C GLN A 320 -5.26 16.06 -12.63
N TYR A 321 -4.59 17.01 -13.30
CA TYR A 321 -4.88 18.43 -13.13
C TYR A 321 -6.36 18.76 -13.40
N ALA A 322 -7.00 18.05 -14.31
CA ALA A 322 -8.40 18.28 -14.71
C ALA A 322 -9.42 17.92 -13.62
N ASP A 323 -9.04 17.11 -12.63
CA ASP A 323 -9.91 16.69 -11.53
C ASP A 323 -10.02 17.74 -10.41
N PHE A 324 -9.22 18.81 -10.49
CA PHE A 324 -9.26 19.95 -9.57
C PHE A 324 -10.21 21.04 -10.09
N ASP A 325 -10.76 21.87 -9.21
CA ASP A 325 -11.70 22.94 -9.60
C ASP A 325 -11.01 24.13 -10.26
N ASN A 326 -9.72 24.33 -9.97
CA ASN A 326 -8.93 25.42 -10.53
C ASN A 326 -7.42 25.12 -10.53
N PHE A 327 -6.67 25.87 -11.35
CA PHE A 327 -5.22 25.69 -11.47
C PHE A 327 -4.45 25.99 -10.16
N ASN A 328 -4.95 26.87 -9.30
CA ASN A 328 -4.27 27.18 -8.04
C ASN A 328 -4.30 25.99 -7.08
N GLN A 329 -5.38 25.22 -7.06
CA GLN A 329 -5.46 23.98 -6.30
C GLN A 329 -4.43 22.96 -6.81
N VAL A 330 -4.23 22.84 -8.13
CA VAL A 330 -3.20 21.94 -8.69
C VAL A 330 -1.81 22.36 -8.24
N VAL A 331 -1.48 23.66 -8.36
CA VAL A 331 -0.17 24.17 -7.92
C VAL A 331 0.02 24.00 -6.41
N ALA A 332 -1.02 24.26 -5.61
CA ALA A 332 -0.98 24.03 -4.17
C ALA A 332 -0.75 22.55 -3.85
N ALA A 333 -1.43 21.63 -4.55
CA ALA A 333 -1.24 20.20 -4.41
C ALA A 333 0.20 19.79 -4.75
N MET A 334 0.75 20.27 -5.87
CA MET A 334 2.12 20.01 -6.27
C MET A 334 3.18 20.58 -5.31
N LEU A 335 2.87 21.66 -4.57
CA LEU A 335 3.82 22.25 -3.63
C LEU A 335 3.71 21.67 -2.22
N ILE A 336 2.50 21.27 -1.78
CA ILE A 336 2.22 20.83 -0.41
C ILE A 336 2.26 19.31 -0.28
N LEU A 337 1.71 18.55 -1.24
CA LEU A 337 1.67 17.08 -1.14
C LEU A 337 3.06 16.45 -1.14
N PRO A 338 4.01 16.81 -2.02
CA PRO A 338 5.32 16.16 -2.04
C PRO A 338 6.10 16.22 -0.72
N PRO A 339 6.31 17.39 -0.09
CA PRO A 339 7.03 17.43 1.18
C PRO A 339 6.26 16.77 2.32
N THR A 340 4.93 16.91 2.38
CA THR A 340 4.12 16.30 3.44
C THR A 340 4.09 14.77 3.33
N MET A 341 3.99 14.22 2.12
CA MET A 341 4.00 12.78 1.89
C MET A 341 5.36 12.15 2.12
N ALA A 342 6.45 12.81 1.70
CA ALA A 342 7.80 12.35 2.00
C ALA A 342 8.08 12.38 3.51
N TYR A 343 7.61 13.41 4.22
CA TYR A 343 7.72 13.48 5.67
C TYR A 343 6.87 12.41 6.38
N ALA A 344 5.63 12.20 5.92
CA ALA A 344 4.75 11.16 6.44
C ALA A 344 5.39 9.78 6.29
N GLU A 345 5.99 9.46 5.15
CA GLU A 345 6.74 8.22 5.00
C GLU A 345 7.98 8.16 5.90
N ALA A 346 8.71 9.26 6.10
CA ALA A 346 9.87 9.22 6.99
C ALA A 346 9.49 8.91 8.44
N VAL A 347 8.37 9.44 8.93
CA VAL A 347 7.95 9.35 10.33
C VAL A 347 7.04 8.15 10.61
N ALA A 348 6.25 7.69 9.63
CA ALA A 348 5.23 6.68 9.85
C ALA A 348 5.83 5.38 10.42
N PRO A 349 5.31 4.84 11.55
CA PRO A 349 5.85 3.61 12.10
C PRO A 349 5.74 2.45 11.10
N HIS A 350 6.76 1.60 11.08
CA HIS A 350 6.75 0.41 10.23
C HIS A 350 5.50 -0.44 10.52
N THR A 351 4.83 -0.94 9.48
CA THR A 351 3.55 -1.69 9.47
C THR A 351 2.23 -0.89 9.51
N ILE A 352 2.27 0.43 9.68
CA ILE A 352 1.09 1.33 9.56
C ILE A 352 1.40 2.53 8.65
N ASP A 353 2.33 2.36 7.73
CA ASP A 353 2.75 3.37 6.76
C ASP A 353 1.58 3.78 5.87
N THR A 354 0.91 2.81 5.26
CA THR A 354 -0.20 3.05 4.35
C THR A 354 -1.31 3.92 4.95
N PRO A 355 -1.93 3.62 6.11
CA PRO A 355 -3.00 4.47 6.64
C PRO A 355 -2.52 5.87 7.01
N ILE A 356 -1.27 6.04 7.47
CA ILE A 356 -0.72 7.36 7.76
C ILE A 356 -0.57 8.16 6.46
N LEU A 357 -0.04 7.54 5.40
CA LEU A 357 0.09 8.18 4.09
C LEU A 357 -1.27 8.55 3.51
N MET A 358 -2.24 7.63 3.52
CA MET A 358 -3.59 7.90 3.00
C MET A 358 -4.31 8.99 3.80
N SER A 359 -4.21 8.95 5.13
CA SER A 359 -4.77 10.00 5.99
C SER A 359 -4.13 11.35 5.73
N THR A 360 -2.80 11.41 5.59
CA THR A 360 -2.08 12.67 5.33
C THR A 360 -2.46 13.22 3.96
N CYS A 361 -2.44 12.37 2.93
CA CYS A 361 -2.77 12.75 1.56
C CYS A 361 -4.21 13.24 1.47
N GLY A 362 -5.18 12.48 2.00
CA GLY A 362 -6.58 12.85 1.98
C GLY A 362 -6.89 14.12 2.77
N MET A 363 -6.25 14.32 3.93
CA MET A 363 -6.39 15.57 4.69
C MET A 363 -5.87 16.77 3.92
N VAL A 364 -4.70 16.67 3.28
CA VAL A 364 -4.13 17.76 2.49
C VAL A 364 -5.01 18.08 1.28
N LEU A 365 -5.48 17.06 0.56
CA LEU A 365 -6.38 17.25 -0.59
C LEU A 365 -7.71 17.88 -0.17
N TYR A 366 -8.31 17.41 0.91
CA TYR A 366 -9.51 18.02 1.48
C TYR A 366 -9.28 19.50 1.81
N LEU A 367 -8.16 19.84 2.46
CA LEU A 367 -7.85 21.24 2.77
C LEU A 367 -7.65 22.09 1.51
N ILE A 368 -7.02 21.55 0.47
CA ILE A 368 -6.84 22.26 -0.79
C ILE A 368 -8.19 22.50 -1.47
N GLN A 369 -9.02 21.47 -1.59
CA GLN A 369 -10.31 21.56 -2.28
C GLN A 369 -11.27 22.58 -1.63
N PHE A 370 -11.31 22.62 -0.29
CA PHE A 370 -12.28 23.45 0.42
C PHE A 370 -11.78 24.87 0.76
N TYR A 371 -10.46 25.11 0.79
CA TYR A 371 -9.90 26.38 1.27
C TYR A 371 -9.05 27.13 0.22
N ILE A 372 -8.81 26.57 -0.96
CA ILE A 372 -8.06 27.19 -2.07
C ILE A 372 -8.93 27.16 -3.32
#